data_AF-A0A829D096-F1
#
_entry.id   AF-A0A829D096-F1
#
_cell.length_a   1.000
_cell.length_b   1.000
_cell.length_c   1.000
_cell.angle_alpha   90.00
_cell.angle_beta   90.00
_cell.angle_gamma   90.00
#
_symmetry.space_group_name_H-M   'P 1'
#
loop_
_entity.id
_entity.type
_entity.pdbx_description
1 polymer ?
#
loop_
_entity_poly.entity_id
_entity_poly.type
_entity_poly.pdbx_seq_one_letter_code
_entity_poly.pdbx_strand_id
1 'polypeptide(L)' 'MDLPDESTQPAKKVYSLGKWPLLISSFGKDAAGKVYLSDFGSGKIYRIDRSKN' A
#
# COMPACT_ATOMS: atom_id res chain seq x y z
N MET A 1 -0.55 -10.31 -4.32
CA MET A 1 0.39 -9.40 -3.64
C MET A 1 0.84 -10.13 -2.40
N ASP A 2 2.14 -10.36 -2.25
CA ASP A 2 2.69 -11.21 -1.18
C ASP A 2 2.98 -10.33 0.04
N LEU A 3 1.90 -10.01 0.77
CA LEU A 3 1.93 -9.14 1.94
C LEU A 3 2.14 -9.98 3.21
N PRO A 4 2.94 -9.52 4.18
CA PRO A 4 3.04 -10.21 5.47
C PRO A 4 1.68 -10.20 6.19
N ASP A 5 1.35 -11.31 6.83
CA ASP A 5 0.10 -11.48 7.58
C ASP A 5 0.04 -10.54 8.80
N GLU A 6 1.20 -10.24 9.39
CA GLU A 6 1.37 -9.40 10.56
C GLU A 6 2.26 -8.19 10.26
N SER A 7 1.90 -7.02 10.79
CA SER A 7 2.62 -5.76 10.55
C SER A 7 4.01 -5.70 11.18
N THR A 8 4.32 -6.63 12.08
CA THR A 8 5.60 -6.74 12.80
C THR A 8 6.60 -7.62 12.06
N GLN A 9 6.15 -8.39 11.06
CA GLN A 9 7.03 -9.27 10.31
C GLN A 9 7.68 -8.50 9.16
N PRO A 10 9.02 -8.55 9.02
CA PRO A 10 9.71 -7.91 7.91
C PRO A 10 9.26 -8.54 6.59
N ALA A 11 9.00 -7.71 5.59
CA ALA A 11 8.65 -8.17 4.25
C ALA A 11 9.80 -9.02 3.68
N LYS A 12 9.49 -10.25 3.24
CA LYS A 12 10.49 -11.19 2.67
C LYS A 12 11.29 -10.60 1.50
N LYS A 13 10.68 -9.71 0.72
CA LYS A 13 11.34 -8.94 -0.37
C LYS A 13 10.70 -7.55 -0.45
N VAL A 14 11.52 -6.50 -0.54
CA VAL A 14 11.05 -5.10 -0.61
C VAL A 14 10.23 -4.84 -1.89
N TYR A 15 10.42 -5.66 -2.93
CA TYR A 15 9.72 -5.57 -4.22
C TYR A 15 8.42 -6.41 -4.31
N SER A 16 7.96 -7.07 -3.23
CA SER A 16 6.72 -7.87 -3.23
C SER A 16 5.45 -7.07 -3.44
N LEU A 17 5.53 -5.74 -3.30
CA LEU A 17 4.41 -4.82 -3.47
C LEU A 17 4.04 -4.62 -4.95
N GLY A 18 4.82 -5.14 -5.90
CA GLY A 18 4.58 -4.99 -7.33
C GLY A 18 5.15 -3.68 -7.90
N LYS A 19 5.25 -3.60 -9.23
CA LYS A 19 5.64 -2.38 -9.96
C LYS A 19 4.38 -1.61 -10.31
N TRP A 20 4.17 -0.46 -9.66
CA TRP A 20 3.04 0.41 -9.94
C TRP A 20 3.51 1.51 -10.90
N PRO A 21 2.77 1.81 -11.98
CA PRO A 21 3.01 3.01 -12.79
C PRO A 21 2.54 4.29 -12.06
N LEU A 22 2.55 4.26 -10.72
CA LEU A 22 2.18 5.36 -9.84
C LEU A 22 3.42 5.75 -9.05
N LEU A 23 3.78 7.03 -9.09
CA LEU A 23 4.82 7.58 -8.22
C LEU A 23 4.17 7.99 -6.90
N ILE A 24 4.14 7.07 -5.94
CA ILE A 24 3.51 7.30 -4.64
C ILE A 24 4.23 8.48 -3.97
N SER A 25 3.53 9.61 -3.83
CA SER A 25 4.07 10.82 -3.21
C SER A 25 4.04 10.73 -1.68
N SER A 26 3.05 10.05 -1.13
CA SER A 26 2.91 9.78 0.30
C SER A 26 1.95 8.60 0.56
N PHE A 27 1.94 8.10 1.79
CA PHE A 27 1.05 7.05 2.25
C PHE A 27 0.64 7.26 3.72
N GLY A 28 -0.50 6.70 4.11
CA GLY A 28 -1.01 6.79 5.48
C GLY A 28 -1.96 5.66 5.84
N LYS A 29 -2.17 5.47 7.14
CA LYS A 29 -3.09 4.47 7.71
C LYS A 29 -4.10 5.18 8.61
N ASP A 30 -5.39 4.91 8.42
CA ASP A 30 -6.44 5.44 9.29
C ASP A 30 -6.57 4.65 10.62
N ALA A 31 -7.43 5.13 11.52
CA ALA A 31 -7.68 4.47 12.81
C ALA A 31 -8.30 3.06 12.67
N ALA A 32 -8.99 2.77 11.56
CA ALA A 32 -9.54 1.46 11.25
C ALA A 32 -8.53 0.54 10.55
N GLY A 33 -7.33 1.04 10.28
CA GLY A 33 -6.23 0.33 9.67
C GLY A 33 -6.25 0.23 8.15
N LYS A 34 -7.09 1.01 7.48
CA LYS A 34 -7.12 1.11 6.01
C LYS A 34 -5.91 1.91 5.54
N VAL A 35 -5.30 1.47 4.44
CA VAL A 35 -4.07 2.07 3.88
C VAL A 35 -4.41 2.90 2.65
N TYR A 36 -3.86 4.12 2.61
CA TYR A 36 -4.09 5.09 1.55
C TYR A 36 -2.76 5.52 0.92
N LEU A 37 -2.79 5.78 -0.37
CA LEU A 37 -1.66 6.30 -1.17
C LEU A 37 -2.09 7.60 -1.83
N SER A 38 -1.24 8.63 -1.79
CA SER A 38 -1.47 9.89 -2.49
C SER A 38 -0.54 10.04 -3.69
N ASP A 39 -1.10 10.44 -4.83
CA ASP A 39 -0.37 10.89 -6.02
C ASP A 39 -0.64 12.39 -6.22
N PHE A 40 0.36 13.23 -5.91
CA PHE A 40 0.24 14.68 -6.07
C PHE A 40 0.24 15.11 -7.53
N GLY A 41 0.84 14.32 -8.44
CA GLY A 41 0.89 14.65 -9.86
C GLY A 41 -0.48 14.60 -10.53
N SER A 42 -1.35 13.68 -10.08
CA SER A 42 -2.72 13.56 -10.60
C SER A 42 -3.81 14.04 -9.64
N GLY A 43 -3.47 14.39 -8.40
CA GLY A 43 -4.44 14.80 -7.38
C GLY A 43 -5.33 13.66 -6.88
N LYS A 44 -4.88 12.40 -7.03
CA LYS A 44 -5.66 11.21 -6.69
C LYS A 44 -5.21 10.61 -5.36
N ILE A 45 -6.19 10.07 -4.62
CA ILE A 45 -5.96 9.26 -3.44
C ILE A 45 -6.50 7.86 -3.72
N TYR A 46 -5.66 6.86 -3.55
CA TYR A 46 -5.98 5.44 -3.71
C TYR A 46 -6.09 4.76 -2.36
N ARG A 47 -6.92 3.72 -2.25
CA ARG A 47 -7.00 2.84 -1.08
C ARG A 47 -6.51 1.45 -1.45
N ILE A 48 -5.68 0.84 -0.61
CA ILE A 48 -5.29 -0.56 -0.75
C ILE A 48 -6.31 -1.43 0.00
N ASP A 49 -7.04 -2.24 -0.75
CA ASP A 49 -7.89 -3.28 -0.20
C ASP A 49 -7.20 -4.65 -0.33
N ARG A 50 -7.32 -5.48 0.71
CA ARG A 50 -6.92 -6.88 0.57
C ARG A 50 -7.94 -7.58 -0.33
N SER A 51 -7.45 -8.32 -1.33
CA SER A 51 -8.29 -9.29 -2.04
C SER A 51 -8.87 -10.25 -1.01
N LYS A 52 -10.19 -10.46 -1.04
CA LYS A 52 -10.79 -11.56 -0.26
C LYS A 52 -10.31 -12.87 -0.87
N ASN A 53 -9.42 -13.55 -0.16
CA ASN A 53 -9.10 -14.95 -0.38
C ASN A 53 -9.71 -15.74 0.77
#